data_AF-A0A2R3QI33-F1
#
_entry.id   AF-A0A2R3QI33-F1
#
_cell.length_a   1.000
_cell.length_b   1.000
_cell.length_c   1.000
_cell.angle_alpha   90.00
_cell.angle_beta   90.00
_cell.angle_gamma   90.00
#
_symmetry.space_group_name_H-M   'P 1'
#
loop_
_entity.id
_entity.type
_entity.pdbx_description
1 polymer ?
#
loop_
_entity_poly.entity_id
_entity_poly.type
_entity_poly.pdbx_seq_one_letter_code
_entity_poly.pdbx_strand_id
1 'polypeptide(L)'
;MKAINLPHYKLKLRDLSKQLYLENGWQMPRGFMDSQERDPANFTLNEWQQAKRGGHDLKALKRMFQECWAIADSRQTFAKALKVRGYTLARGDRRGHVAVDFRGEVYAIAKYVGARAKEVKARLGDAADLMSVDQAKQAHTERMTAMLREHIQMLESLHKRQASTLQQRRKETVQHQREQRAELEKAHRARREREAQQRARRFSTGVRGVRDWMTGKHARIRRQNEQEALLNWQRDRAERERLIFKQIEDRQLLHAEIRQMKQEHARQVAELHRDIADCLERPASHSLDLKGHFGRGHSPVNDNGRERPDREIELGQ
;
A
#
# COMPACT_ATOMS: atom_id res chain seq x y z
N MET A 1 42.73 23.12 -3.95
CA MET A 1 42.05 21.80 -3.91
C MET A 1 41.60 21.44 -5.32
N LYS A 2 41.68 20.17 -5.74
CA LYS A 2 41.21 19.72 -7.07
C LYS A 2 39.88 18.99 -6.89
N ALA A 3 38.80 19.52 -7.47
CA ALA A 3 37.47 18.92 -7.32
C ALA A 3 37.38 17.61 -8.12
N ILE A 4 37.09 16.50 -7.43
CA ILE A 4 36.89 15.20 -8.07
C ILE A 4 35.44 15.13 -8.54
N ASN A 5 35.22 14.93 -9.84
CA ASN A 5 33.89 14.71 -10.40
C ASN A 5 33.43 13.28 -10.02
N LEU A 6 32.43 13.17 -9.13
CA LEU A 6 31.81 11.87 -8.84
C LEU A 6 30.80 11.54 -9.95
N PRO A 7 31.04 10.53 -10.80
CA PRO A 7 30.19 10.25 -11.97
C PRO A 7 28.77 9.79 -11.61
N HIS A 8 28.49 9.51 -10.33
CA HIS A 8 27.18 9.16 -9.79
C HIS A 8 26.85 9.97 -8.54
N TYR A 9 26.86 11.30 -8.65
CA TYR A 9 26.33 12.17 -7.59
C TYR A 9 24.85 11.84 -7.28
N LYS A 10 24.42 12.11 -6.03
CA LYS A 10 23.15 11.61 -5.44
C LYS A 10 21.86 11.91 -6.22
N LEU A 11 21.89 12.84 -7.18
CA LEU A 11 20.75 13.23 -8.01
C LEU A 11 20.72 12.55 -9.39
N LYS A 12 21.80 11.94 -9.88
CA LYS A 12 21.88 11.43 -11.26
C LYS A 12 20.79 10.40 -11.62
N LEU A 13 20.42 9.52 -10.67
CA LEU A 13 19.31 8.57 -10.86
C LEU A 13 17.93 9.25 -10.92
N ARG A 14 17.76 10.37 -10.22
CA ARG A 14 16.55 11.19 -10.27
C ARG A 14 16.40 11.83 -11.65
N ASP A 15 17.51 12.36 -12.17
CA ASP A 15 17.52 13.10 -13.43
C ASP A 15 17.37 12.14 -14.63
N LEU A 16 17.99 10.96 -14.59
CA LEU A 16 17.73 9.87 -15.55
C LEU A 16 16.28 9.36 -15.48
N SER A 17 15.69 9.27 -14.28
CA SER A 17 14.27 8.97 -14.15
C SER A 17 13.39 10.06 -14.78
N LYS A 18 13.74 11.35 -14.66
CA LYS A 18 13.02 12.44 -15.34
C LYS A 18 13.12 12.31 -16.87
N GLN A 19 14.29 11.98 -17.41
CA GLN A 19 14.49 11.73 -18.83
C GLN A 19 13.57 10.62 -19.34
N LEU A 20 13.50 9.48 -18.64
CA LEU A 20 12.60 8.37 -18.99
C LEU A 20 11.12 8.76 -19.07
N TYR A 21 10.62 9.63 -18.17
CA TYR A 21 9.24 10.15 -18.27
C TYR A 21 9.02 10.97 -19.54
N LEU A 22 9.99 11.81 -19.92
CA LEU A 22 9.92 12.66 -21.11
C LEU A 22 10.03 11.82 -22.40
N GLU A 23 10.98 10.89 -22.47
CA GLU A 23 11.22 9.99 -23.61
C GLU A 23 10.00 9.11 -23.93
N ASN A 24 9.30 8.63 -22.91
CA ASN A 24 8.15 7.74 -23.07
C ASN A 24 6.79 8.49 -23.09
N GLY A 25 6.79 9.83 -23.02
CA GLY A 25 5.57 10.64 -22.97
C GLY A 25 4.69 10.38 -21.74
N TRP A 26 5.27 9.87 -20.65
CA TRP A 26 4.54 9.51 -19.44
C TRP A 26 4.26 10.75 -18.58
N GLN A 27 3.07 10.82 -17.98
CA GLN A 27 2.71 11.91 -17.07
C GLN A 27 3.61 11.88 -15.81
N MET A 28 4.49 12.87 -15.68
CA MET A 28 5.37 12.99 -14.53
C MET A 28 4.59 13.40 -13.26
N PRO A 29 4.84 12.77 -12.09
CA PRO A 29 4.21 13.19 -10.85
C PRO A 29 4.55 14.63 -10.47
N ARG A 30 3.54 15.40 -10.03
CA ARG A 30 3.67 16.81 -9.60
C ARG A 30 4.81 17.07 -8.62
N GLY A 31 4.80 16.35 -7.49
CA GLY A 31 5.87 16.36 -6.47
C GLY A 31 7.26 15.86 -6.92
N PHE A 32 7.42 15.47 -8.18
CA PHE A 32 8.68 15.12 -8.84
C PHE A 32 9.11 16.20 -9.85
N MET A 33 8.15 16.89 -10.48
CA MET A 33 8.41 18.11 -11.25
C MET A 33 8.90 19.22 -10.31
N ASP A 34 8.06 19.63 -9.35
CA ASP A 34 8.38 20.58 -8.28
C ASP A 34 8.39 19.91 -6.90
N SER A 35 9.38 20.27 -6.09
CA SER A 35 9.45 19.94 -4.66
C SER A 35 8.34 20.55 -3.80
N GLN A 36 7.77 21.70 -4.18
CA GLN A 36 6.69 22.35 -3.43
C GLN A 36 5.35 21.65 -3.64
N GLU A 37 5.08 21.10 -4.84
CA GLU A 37 3.90 20.28 -5.13
C GLU A 37 3.96 18.85 -4.55
N ARG A 38 4.87 18.58 -3.60
CA ARG A 38 4.96 17.29 -2.92
C ARG A 38 3.77 17.12 -1.97
N ASP A 39 3.01 16.04 -2.16
CA ASP A 39 1.90 15.66 -1.26
C ASP A 39 2.33 15.77 0.23
N PRO A 40 1.70 16.65 1.04
CA PRO A 40 2.09 16.89 2.42
C PRO A 40 1.79 15.72 3.36
N ALA A 41 1.01 14.72 2.90
CA ALA A 41 0.83 13.45 3.58
C ALA A 41 1.93 12.41 3.25
N ASN A 42 2.98 12.77 2.49
CA ASN A 42 4.15 11.93 2.31
C ASN A 42 4.91 11.71 3.63
N PHE A 43 5.62 10.58 3.73
CA PHE A 43 6.26 10.14 4.98
C PHE A 43 7.52 9.31 4.76
N THR A 44 8.36 9.22 5.80
CA THR A 44 9.50 8.29 5.85
C THR A 44 9.08 6.90 6.33
N LEU A 45 9.93 5.89 6.08
CA LEU A 45 9.72 4.52 6.54
C LEU A 45 9.53 4.44 8.07
N ASN A 46 10.26 5.24 8.84
CA ASN A 46 10.18 5.24 10.30
C ASN A 46 8.83 5.77 10.81
N GLU A 47 8.25 6.78 10.15
CA GLU A 47 6.90 7.24 10.46
C GLU A 47 5.88 6.16 10.13
N TRP A 48 6.04 5.47 8.99
CA TRP A 48 5.14 4.39 8.58
C TRP A 48 5.18 3.22 9.56
N GLN A 49 6.37 2.83 10.02
CA GLN A 49 6.53 1.82 11.06
C GLN A 49 5.90 2.25 12.38
N GLN A 50 6.05 3.52 12.79
CA GLN A 50 5.42 4.04 14.00
C GLN A 50 3.89 4.00 13.91
N ALA A 51 3.30 4.57 12.86
CA ALA A 51 1.85 4.55 12.65
C ALA A 51 1.32 3.12 12.57
N LYS A 52 2.05 2.20 11.93
CA LYS A 52 1.70 0.77 11.87
C LYS A 52 1.67 0.10 13.25
N ARG A 53 2.55 0.46 14.20
CA ARG A 53 2.44 -0.04 15.59
C ARG A 53 1.16 0.48 16.26
N GLY A 54 0.85 1.75 16.05
CA GLY A 54 -0.39 2.36 16.54
C GLY A 54 -1.67 1.90 15.81
N GLY A 55 -1.60 1.04 14.79
CA GLY A 55 -2.76 0.62 13.99
C GLY A 55 -3.31 1.70 13.05
N HIS A 56 -2.55 2.75 12.77
CA HIS A 56 -3.00 3.93 12.03
C HIS A 56 -2.59 3.90 10.55
N ASP A 57 -3.49 4.32 9.65
CA ASP A 57 -3.07 4.77 8.31
C ASP A 57 -2.41 6.16 8.44
N LEU A 58 -1.10 6.19 8.21
CA LEU A 58 -0.30 7.39 8.33
C LEU A 58 -0.76 8.54 7.40
N LYS A 59 -1.34 8.25 6.23
CA LYS A 59 -1.88 9.33 5.37
C LYS A 59 -3.08 10.00 6.02
N ALA A 60 -4.02 9.20 6.53
CA ALA A 60 -5.18 9.70 7.26
C ALA A 60 -4.76 10.44 8.54
N LEU A 61 -3.79 9.89 9.27
CA LEU A 61 -3.26 10.48 10.50
C LEU A 61 -2.61 11.85 10.27
N LYS A 62 -1.71 12.00 9.28
CA LYS A 62 -1.13 13.31 8.92
C LYS A 62 -2.20 14.30 8.49
N ARG A 63 -3.15 13.88 7.66
CA ARG A 63 -4.25 14.72 7.21
C ARG A 63 -5.11 15.20 8.38
N MET A 64 -5.42 14.34 9.36
CA MET A 64 -6.12 14.73 10.59
C MET A 64 -5.36 15.79 11.38
N PHE A 65 -4.04 15.62 11.58
CA PHE A 65 -3.22 16.63 12.25
C PHE A 65 -3.18 17.96 11.48
N GLN A 66 -3.14 17.91 10.14
CA GLN A 66 -3.18 19.09 9.27
C GLN A 66 -4.55 19.79 9.32
N GLU A 67 -5.66 19.05 9.33
CA GLU A 67 -7.01 19.60 9.53
C GLU A 67 -7.13 20.31 10.88
N CYS A 68 -6.70 19.65 11.98
CA CYS A 68 -6.71 20.25 13.31
C CYS A 68 -5.83 21.50 13.40
N TRP A 69 -4.70 21.51 12.69
CA TRP A 69 -3.81 22.67 12.62
C TRP A 69 -4.39 23.81 11.78
N ALA A 70 -5.01 23.52 10.64
CA ALA A 70 -5.63 24.54 9.79
C ALA A 70 -6.77 25.26 10.52
N ILE A 71 -7.54 24.54 11.35
CA ILE A 71 -8.71 25.08 12.07
C ILE A 71 -8.33 25.95 13.29
N ALA A 72 -7.14 25.79 13.90
CA ALA A 72 -6.86 26.12 15.31
C ALA A 72 -7.55 27.40 15.90
N ASP A 73 -7.03 28.63 16.00
CA ASP A 73 -5.67 29.12 15.76
C ASP A 73 -4.74 28.99 16.98
N SER A 74 -5.29 28.96 18.20
CA SER A 74 -4.54 29.06 19.46
C SER A 74 -4.08 27.69 20.02
N ARG A 75 -3.22 27.72 21.06
CA ARG A 75 -2.91 26.52 21.88
C ARG A 75 -4.17 25.80 22.36
N GLN A 76 -5.14 26.55 22.90
CA GLN A 76 -6.34 25.98 23.52
C GLN A 76 -7.26 25.32 22.49
N THR A 77 -7.50 26.00 21.37
CA THR A 77 -8.36 25.49 20.31
C THR A 77 -7.71 24.33 19.54
N PHE A 78 -6.39 24.34 19.34
CA PHE A 78 -5.66 23.18 18.82
C PHE A 78 -5.72 21.98 19.78
N ALA A 79 -5.52 22.20 21.09
CA ALA A 79 -5.65 21.14 22.09
C ALA A 79 -7.07 20.55 22.12
N LYS A 80 -8.11 21.39 22.01
CA LYS A 80 -9.51 20.93 21.91
C LYS A 80 -9.77 20.13 20.63
N ALA A 81 -9.27 20.60 19.49
CA ALA A 81 -9.41 19.90 18.20
C ALA A 81 -8.75 18.52 18.22
N LEU A 82 -7.56 18.40 18.81
CA LEU A 82 -6.89 17.11 19.04
C LEU A 82 -7.69 16.22 20.00
N LYS A 83 -8.19 16.78 21.10
CA LYS A 83 -8.92 16.02 22.14
C LYS A 83 -10.20 15.40 21.59
N VAL A 84 -10.98 16.13 20.78
CA VAL A 84 -12.15 15.62 20.06
C VAL A 84 -11.80 14.48 19.09
N ARG A 85 -10.56 14.43 18.58
CA ARG A 85 -10.05 13.33 17.74
C ARG A 85 -9.35 12.22 18.56
N GLY A 86 -9.46 12.22 19.88
CA GLY A 86 -8.87 11.20 20.77
C GLY A 86 -7.38 11.40 21.11
N TYR A 87 -6.83 12.60 20.91
CA TYR A 87 -5.40 12.90 21.17
C TYR A 87 -5.21 14.01 22.21
N THR A 88 -4.30 13.78 23.16
CA THR A 88 -3.95 14.76 24.22
C THR A 88 -2.68 15.52 23.85
N LEU A 89 -2.72 16.86 23.92
CA LEU A 89 -1.53 17.71 23.75
C LEU A 89 -0.63 17.61 25.00
N ALA A 90 0.63 17.21 24.83
CA ALA A 90 1.59 16.96 25.89
C ALA A 90 3.01 17.49 25.57
N ARG A 91 3.83 17.58 26.62
CA ARG A 91 5.25 17.93 26.56
C ARG A 91 6.10 16.70 26.28
N GLY A 92 6.75 16.65 25.12
CA GLY A 92 7.75 15.62 24.79
C GLY A 92 9.13 15.92 25.37
N ASP A 93 9.91 14.87 25.61
CA ASP A 93 11.19 14.88 26.35
C ASP A 93 12.19 15.93 25.87
N ARG A 94 12.26 16.18 24.55
CA ARG A 94 13.14 17.20 23.95
C ARG A 94 12.52 18.61 23.93
N ARG A 95 11.69 18.94 24.91
CA ARG A 95 10.93 20.21 25.04
C ARG A 95 10.07 20.53 23.81
N GLY A 96 9.57 19.48 23.15
CA GLY A 96 8.78 19.58 21.92
C GLY A 96 7.29 19.38 22.19
N HIS A 97 6.46 19.94 21.31
CA HIS A 97 5.01 19.70 21.31
C HIS A 97 4.70 18.31 20.72
N VAL A 98 3.99 17.49 21.49
CA VAL A 98 3.63 16.12 21.12
C VAL A 98 2.13 15.90 21.34
N ALA A 99 1.50 15.08 20.51
CA ALA A 99 0.19 14.52 20.76
C ALA A 99 0.32 13.06 21.24
N VAL A 100 -0.39 12.70 22.30
CA VAL A 100 -0.42 11.36 22.89
C VAL A 100 -1.81 10.75 22.65
N ASP A 101 -1.81 9.47 22.28
CA ASP A 101 -2.99 8.65 22.00
C ASP A 101 -3.38 7.81 23.24
N PHE A 102 -4.60 7.29 23.31
CA PHE A 102 -5.05 6.40 24.40
C PHE A 102 -4.17 5.14 24.55
N ARG A 103 -3.51 4.73 23.44
CA ARG A 103 -2.49 3.65 23.42
C ARG A 103 -1.13 4.06 23.99
N GLY A 104 -0.93 5.33 24.33
CA GLY A 104 0.35 5.88 24.79
C GLY A 104 1.39 6.12 23.70
N GLU A 105 1.02 5.98 22.41
CA GLU A 105 1.89 6.34 21.27
C GLU A 105 2.05 7.86 21.14
N VAL A 106 3.23 8.28 20.66
CA VAL A 106 3.80 9.64 20.84
C VAL A 106 4.06 10.30 19.49
N TYR A 107 3.21 11.27 19.09
CA TYR A 107 3.25 11.90 17.77
C TYR A 107 3.80 13.32 17.82
N ALA A 108 4.96 13.55 17.20
CA ALA A 108 5.60 14.88 17.17
C ALA A 108 4.84 15.86 16.25
N ILE A 109 4.18 16.87 16.82
CA ILE A 109 3.20 17.72 16.10
C ILE A 109 3.79 18.38 14.86
N ALA A 110 4.97 18.99 14.96
CA ALA A 110 5.66 19.62 13.83
C ALA A 110 5.82 18.66 12.63
N LYS A 111 6.07 17.38 12.89
CA LYS A 111 6.31 16.35 11.87
C LYS A 111 5.03 15.84 11.19
N TYR A 112 3.93 15.79 11.95
CA TYR A 112 2.63 15.32 11.45
C TYR A 112 1.82 16.42 10.77
N VAL A 113 1.94 17.65 11.25
CA VAL A 113 1.42 18.85 10.59
C VAL A 113 2.24 19.20 9.34
N GLY A 114 3.56 19.05 9.38
CA GLY A 114 4.48 19.49 8.32
C GLY A 114 5.00 20.92 8.50
N ALA A 115 4.80 21.53 9.67
CA ALA A 115 5.28 22.86 10.03
C ALA A 115 6.68 22.81 10.69
N ARG A 116 7.43 23.92 10.62
CA ARG A 116 8.74 24.01 11.30
C ARG A 116 8.52 24.09 12.81
N ALA A 117 9.44 23.53 13.60
CA ALA A 117 9.35 23.55 15.06
C ALA A 117 9.26 24.99 15.65
N LYS A 118 9.84 25.99 14.98
CA LYS A 118 9.71 27.41 15.34
C LYS A 118 8.28 27.94 15.15
N GLU A 119 7.61 27.59 14.05
CA GLU A 119 6.22 27.96 13.78
C GLU A 119 5.28 27.31 14.80
N VAL A 120 5.51 26.04 15.11
CA VAL A 120 4.74 25.32 16.14
C VAL A 120 4.93 25.97 17.52
N LYS A 121 6.17 26.34 17.89
CA LYS A 121 6.42 27.06 19.15
C LYS A 121 5.80 28.45 19.17
N ALA A 122 5.80 29.17 18.04
CA ALA A 122 5.20 30.51 17.95
C ALA A 122 3.66 30.48 18.18
N ARG A 123 2.96 29.46 17.68
CA ARG A 123 1.50 29.34 17.80
C ARG A 123 1.03 28.63 19.07
N LEU A 124 1.80 27.66 19.56
CA LEU A 124 1.46 26.89 20.78
C LEU A 124 2.09 27.44 22.06
N GLY A 125 3.04 28.38 21.99
CA GLY A 125 3.75 28.90 23.16
C GLY A 125 4.88 27.97 23.62
N ASP A 126 5.21 28.01 24.91
CA ASP A 126 6.20 27.07 25.46
C ASP A 126 5.56 25.75 25.92
N ALA A 127 6.28 24.66 25.70
CA ALA A 127 5.79 23.33 26.05
C ALA A 127 5.90 23.02 27.56
N ALA A 128 6.53 23.90 28.36
CA ALA A 128 6.77 23.68 29.78
C ALA A 128 5.48 23.50 30.59
N ASP A 129 4.42 24.28 30.27
CA ASP A 129 3.10 24.27 30.92
C ASP A 129 2.25 23.03 30.60
N LEU A 130 2.66 22.22 29.62
CA LEU A 130 1.91 21.03 29.22
C LEU A 130 2.28 19.84 30.10
N MET A 131 1.29 19.00 30.40
CA MET A 131 1.51 17.72 31.07
C MET A 131 2.55 16.88 30.35
N SER A 132 3.35 16.12 31.09
CA SER A 132 4.33 15.22 30.49
C SER A 132 3.64 14.08 29.72
N VAL A 133 4.38 13.42 28.82
CA VAL A 133 3.91 12.22 28.14
C VAL A 133 3.44 11.15 29.14
N ASP A 134 4.12 10.97 30.27
CA ASP A 134 3.77 9.95 31.25
C ASP A 134 2.55 10.34 32.10
N GLN A 135 2.38 11.62 32.43
CA GLN A 135 1.14 12.13 33.03
C GLN A 135 -0.06 11.95 32.10
N ALA A 136 0.11 12.18 30.79
CA ALA A 136 -0.94 11.92 29.81
C ALA A 136 -1.31 10.42 29.75
N LYS A 137 -0.32 9.52 29.72
CA LYS A 137 -0.55 8.06 29.77
C LYS A 137 -1.28 7.63 31.04
N GLN A 138 -0.90 8.18 32.20
CA GLN A 138 -1.57 7.90 33.48
C GLN A 138 -3.04 8.33 33.44
N ALA A 139 -3.31 9.57 33.05
CA ALA A 139 -4.66 10.11 32.92
C ALA A 139 -5.54 9.33 31.93
N HIS A 140 -4.97 8.81 30.84
CA HIS A 140 -5.68 7.89 29.94
C HIS A 140 -5.94 6.52 30.60
N THR A 141 -4.97 5.96 31.32
CA THR A 141 -5.07 4.63 31.94
C THR A 141 -6.11 4.60 33.06
N GLU A 142 -6.12 5.63 33.92
CA GLU A 142 -7.05 5.79 35.05
C GLU A 142 -8.51 5.88 34.60
N ARG A 143 -8.77 6.61 33.50
CA ARG A 143 -10.12 6.83 32.97
C ARG A 143 -10.61 5.73 32.02
N MET A 144 -9.72 4.85 31.57
CA MET A 144 -10.07 3.79 30.63
C MET A 144 -10.71 2.60 31.37
N THR A 145 -12.03 2.47 31.25
CA THR A 145 -12.82 1.38 31.87
C THR A 145 -12.45 0.00 31.30
N ALA A 146 -12.72 -1.07 32.06
CA ALA A 146 -12.46 -2.44 31.62
C ALA A 146 -13.18 -2.80 30.30
N MET A 147 -14.45 -2.41 30.17
CA MET A 147 -15.26 -2.63 28.97
C MET A 147 -14.65 -1.96 27.73
N LEU A 148 -14.13 -0.72 27.85
CA LEU A 148 -13.45 -0.07 26.73
C LEU A 148 -12.21 -0.86 26.27
N ARG A 149 -11.44 -1.44 27.20
CA ARG A 149 -10.28 -2.28 26.88
C ARG A 149 -10.69 -3.56 26.15
N GLU A 150 -11.75 -4.23 26.60
CA GLU A 150 -12.33 -5.40 25.93
C GLU A 150 -12.81 -5.07 24.52
N HIS A 151 -13.49 -3.92 24.33
CA HIS A 151 -13.94 -3.48 23.02
C HIS A 151 -12.77 -3.21 22.06
N ILE A 152 -11.72 -2.50 22.51
CA ILE A 152 -10.50 -2.26 21.73
C ILE A 152 -9.86 -3.60 21.32
N GLN A 153 -9.71 -4.56 22.24
CA GLN A 153 -9.14 -5.88 21.96
C GLN A 153 -9.99 -6.68 20.97
N MET A 154 -11.33 -6.61 21.08
CA MET A 154 -12.25 -7.26 20.16
C MET A 154 -12.05 -6.71 18.73
N LEU A 155 -12.05 -5.38 18.55
CA LEU A 155 -11.81 -4.73 17.26
C LEU A 155 -10.46 -5.10 16.65
N GLU A 156 -9.37 -5.01 17.44
CA GLU A 156 -8.03 -5.41 17.00
C GLU A 156 -7.98 -6.86 16.55
N SER A 157 -8.68 -7.77 17.26
CA SER A 157 -8.76 -9.18 16.88
C SER A 157 -9.49 -9.40 15.56
N LEU A 158 -10.58 -8.66 15.32
CA LEU A 158 -11.35 -8.70 14.07
C LEU A 158 -10.53 -8.18 12.89
N HIS A 159 -9.88 -7.01 13.05
CA HIS A 159 -8.99 -6.44 12.03
C HIS A 159 -7.83 -7.38 11.71
N LYS A 160 -7.23 -8.01 12.74
CA LYS A 160 -6.15 -8.99 12.56
C LYS A 160 -6.62 -10.23 11.79
N ARG A 161 -7.83 -10.73 12.06
CA ARG A 161 -8.45 -11.84 11.31
C ARG A 161 -8.66 -11.46 9.84
N GLN A 162 -9.37 -10.35 9.57
CA GLN A 162 -9.62 -9.86 8.21
C GLN A 162 -8.32 -9.64 7.41
N ALA A 163 -7.32 -9.00 8.03
CA ALA A 163 -6.01 -8.81 7.42
C ALA A 163 -5.29 -10.13 7.12
N SER A 164 -5.43 -11.15 7.98
CA SER A 164 -4.83 -12.47 7.77
C SER A 164 -5.48 -13.21 6.59
N THR A 165 -6.81 -13.17 6.45
CA THR A 165 -7.56 -13.75 5.32
C THR A 165 -7.12 -13.11 3.99
N LEU A 166 -6.99 -11.78 3.93
CA LEU A 166 -6.52 -11.09 2.73
C LEU A 166 -5.03 -11.38 2.42
N GLN A 167 -4.18 -11.55 3.43
CA GLN A 167 -2.80 -12.01 3.19
C GLN A 167 -2.75 -13.45 2.66
N GLN A 168 -3.66 -14.31 3.11
CA GLN A 168 -3.73 -15.70 2.65
C GLN A 168 -4.21 -15.78 1.19
N ARG A 169 -5.32 -15.14 0.84
CA ARG A 169 -5.79 -14.98 -0.56
C ARG A 169 -4.71 -14.42 -1.48
N ARG A 170 -3.93 -13.43 -1.00
CA ARG A 170 -2.80 -12.86 -1.74
C ARG A 170 -1.68 -13.87 -1.98
N LYS A 171 -1.34 -14.71 -1.00
CA LYS A 171 -0.32 -15.77 -1.17
C LYS A 171 -0.79 -16.81 -2.19
N GLU A 172 -2.04 -17.26 -2.08
CA GLU A 172 -2.66 -18.23 -2.99
C GLU A 172 -2.68 -17.70 -4.43
N THR A 173 -3.12 -16.45 -4.63
CA THR A 173 -3.10 -15.80 -5.95
C THR A 173 -1.68 -15.73 -6.51
N VAL A 174 -0.68 -15.33 -5.69
CA VAL A 174 0.73 -15.26 -6.14
C VAL A 174 1.28 -16.65 -6.48
N GLN A 175 0.90 -17.69 -5.73
CA GLN A 175 1.35 -19.05 -5.97
C GLN A 175 0.75 -19.62 -7.27
N HIS A 176 -0.57 -19.51 -7.43
CA HIS A 176 -1.26 -19.91 -8.66
C HIS A 176 -0.71 -19.18 -9.90
N GLN A 177 -0.44 -17.87 -9.78
CA GLN A 177 0.16 -17.09 -10.87
C GLN A 177 1.60 -17.50 -11.20
N ARG A 178 2.36 -18.09 -10.26
CA ARG A 178 3.70 -18.64 -10.52
C ARG A 178 3.61 -19.99 -11.23
N GLU A 179 2.69 -20.86 -10.79
CA GLU A 179 2.43 -22.17 -11.39
C GLU A 179 2.02 -22.02 -12.86
N GLN A 180 1.00 -21.20 -13.15
CA GLN A 180 0.57 -20.87 -14.53
C GLN A 180 1.72 -20.40 -15.43
N ARG A 181 2.65 -19.59 -14.90
CA ARG A 181 3.81 -19.09 -15.68
C ARG A 181 4.82 -20.21 -15.94
N ALA A 182 5.10 -21.05 -14.95
CA ALA A 182 6.01 -22.18 -15.08
C ALA A 182 5.46 -23.24 -16.07
N GLU A 183 4.15 -23.51 -16.01
CA GLU A 183 3.47 -24.39 -16.97
C GLU A 183 3.50 -23.84 -18.40
N LEU A 184 3.17 -22.56 -18.58
CA LEU A 184 3.23 -21.90 -19.89
C LEU A 184 4.67 -21.91 -20.44
N GLU A 185 5.67 -21.63 -19.60
CA GLU A 185 7.07 -21.67 -20.00
C GLU A 185 7.53 -23.09 -20.40
N LYS A 186 7.12 -24.12 -19.63
CA LYS A 186 7.39 -25.54 -19.93
C LYS A 186 6.74 -25.96 -21.25
N ALA A 187 5.48 -25.59 -21.46
CA ALA A 187 4.75 -25.85 -22.70
C ALA A 187 5.41 -25.17 -23.90
N HIS A 188 5.73 -23.88 -23.78
CA HIS A 188 6.44 -23.13 -24.81
C HIS A 188 7.83 -23.71 -25.11
N ARG A 189 8.57 -24.16 -24.09
CA ARG A 189 9.88 -24.79 -24.27
C ARG A 189 9.78 -26.08 -25.06
N ALA A 190 8.92 -27.00 -24.63
CA ALA A 190 8.71 -28.27 -25.34
C ALA A 190 8.19 -28.04 -26.78
N ARG A 191 7.34 -27.03 -26.99
CA ARG A 191 6.86 -26.62 -28.32
C ARG A 191 8.00 -26.10 -29.20
N ARG A 192 8.83 -25.16 -28.70
CA ARG A 192 9.99 -24.62 -29.42
C ARG A 192 11.02 -25.70 -29.77
N GLU A 193 11.27 -26.65 -28.87
CA GLU A 193 12.19 -27.78 -29.11
C GLU A 193 11.68 -28.67 -30.26
N ARG A 194 10.38 -29.01 -30.28
CA ARG A 194 9.74 -29.76 -31.39
C ARG A 194 9.78 -28.99 -32.71
N GLU A 195 9.40 -27.72 -32.71
CA GLU A 195 9.41 -26.85 -33.89
C GLU A 195 10.84 -26.63 -34.43
N ALA A 196 11.84 -26.51 -33.56
CA ALA A 196 13.25 -26.40 -33.95
C ALA A 196 13.76 -27.70 -34.59
N GLN A 197 13.41 -28.86 -34.04
CA GLN A 197 13.73 -30.16 -34.65
C GLN A 197 13.06 -30.32 -36.02
N GLN A 198 11.79 -29.90 -36.18
CA GLN A 198 11.10 -29.92 -37.47
C GLN A 198 11.79 -29.02 -38.51
N ARG A 199 12.14 -27.78 -38.15
CA ARG A 199 12.89 -26.87 -39.03
C ARG A 199 14.29 -27.39 -39.38
N ALA A 200 14.98 -28.02 -38.43
CA ALA A 200 16.30 -28.63 -38.65
C ALA A 200 16.23 -29.80 -39.63
N ARG A 201 15.24 -30.70 -39.49
CA ARG A 201 15.01 -31.86 -40.39
C ARG A 201 14.74 -31.49 -41.84
N ARG A 202 14.36 -30.24 -42.16
CA ARG A 202 14.19 -29.76 -43.54
C ARG A 202 15.51 -29.54 -44.26
N PHE A 203 16.61 -29.31 -43.55
CA PHE A 203 17.93 -29.20 -44.16
C PHE A 203 18.46 -30.59 -44.50
N SER A 204 18.90 -30.77 -45.75
CA SER A 204 19.58 -31.97 -46.19
C SER A 204 21.01 -32.02 -45.63
N THR A 205 21.44 -33.20 -45.21
CA THR A 205 22.77 -33.44 -44.63
C THR A 205 23.75 -34.00 -45.68
N GLY A 206 25.04 -33.96 -45.36
CA GLY A 206 26.12 -34.50 -46.20
C GLY A 206 26.19 -33.86 -47.60
N VAL A 207 26.57 -34.67 -48.59
CA VAL A 207 26.76 -34.23 -50.00
C VAL A 207 25.50 -33.59 -50.60
N ARG A 208 24.30 -34.06 -50.20
CA ARG A 208 23.02 -33.47 -50.63
C ARG A 208 22.83 -32.04 -50.11
N GLY A 209 23.34 -31.74 -48.91
CA GLY A 209 23.36 -30.38 -48.35
C GLY A 209 24.24 -29.42 -49.15
N VAL A 210 25.41 -29.87 -49.62
CA VAL A 210 26.31 -29.08 -50.47
C VAL A 210 25.66 -28.77 -51.83
N ARG A 211 24.95 -29.74 -52.42
CA ARG A 211 24.16 -29.52 -53.65
C ARG A 211 22.98 -28.55 -53.41
N ASP A 212 22.26 -28.70 -52.29
CA ASP A 212 21.16 -27.78 -51.94
C ASP A 212 21.66 -26.34 -51.65
N TRP A 213 22.92 -26.18 -51.22
CA TRP A 213 23.58 -24.87 -51.10
C TRP A 213 23.89 -24.26 -52.47
N MET A 214 24.59 -24.98 -53.36
CA MET A 214 24.92 -24.50 -54.71
C MET A 214 23.67 -24.18 -55.56
N THR A 215 22.59 -24.93 -55.39
CA THR A 215 21.31 -24.69 -56.09
C THR A 215 20.44 -23.60 -55.47
N GLY A 216 20.91 -22.92 -54.39
CA GLY A 216 20.16 -21.86 -53.69
C GLY A 216 18.94 -22.35 -52.89
N LYS A 217 18.59 -23.65 -52.96
CA LYS A 217 17.47 -24.25 -52.22
C LYS A 217 17.66 -24.12 -50.71
N HIS A 218 18.90 -24.22 -50.21
CA HIS A 218 19.24 -23.99 -48.81
C HIS A 218 18.86 -22.57 -48.34
N ALA A 219 19.04 -21.55 -49.18
CA ALA A 219 18.65 -20.17 -48.86
C ALA A 219 17.13 -19.99 -48.81
N ARG A 220 16.37 -20.70 -49.67
CA ARG A 220 14.90 -20.72 -49.63
C ARG A 220 14.38 -21.37 -48.33
N ILE A 221 14.92 -22.54 -47.97
CA ILE A 221 14.58 -23.24 -46.71
C ILE A 221 14.91 -22.37 -45.49
N ARG A 222 16.07 -21.67 -45.51
CA ARG A 222 16.45 -20.74 -44.44
C ARG A 222 15.43 -19.62 -44.27
N ARG A 223 15.06 -18.90 -45.34
CA ARG A 223 14.06 -17.82 -45.28
C ARG A 223 12.70 -18.29 -44.75
N GLN A 224 12.24 -19.48 -45.18
CA GLN A 224 11.02 -20.08 -44.64
C GLN A 224 11.15 -20.38 -43.14
N ASN A 225 12.25 -21.01 -42.71
CA ASN A 225 12.51 -21.33 -41.31
C ASN A 225 12.62 -20.07 -40.44
N GLU A 226 13.17 -18.96 -40.96
CA GLU A 226 13.24 -17.65 -40.31
C GLU A 226 11.84 -17.02 -40.14
N GLN A 227 11.02 -17.02 -41.19
CA GLN A 227 9.64 -16.53 -41.15
C GLN A 227 8.79 -17.31 -40.15
N GLU A 228 8.85 -18.64 -40.19
CA GLU A 228 8.14 -19.50 -39.22
C GLU A 228 8.64 -19.30 -37.79
N ALA A 229 9.96 -19.14 -37.57
CA ALA A 229 10.50 -18.86 -36.25
C ALA A 229 10.00 -17.50 -35.69
N LEU A 230 9.90 -16.49 -36.55
CA LEU A 230 9.37 -15.17 -36.19
C LEU A 230 7.87 -15.21 -35.87
N LEU A 231 7.06 -15.90 -36.67
CA LEU A 231 5.62 -16.10 -36.40
C LEU A 231 5.39 -16.87 -35.09
N ASN A 232 6.16 -17.94 -34.87
CA ASN A 232 6.05 -18.73 -33.64
C ASN A 232 6.48 -17.93 -32.40
N TRP A 233 7.49 -17.06 -32.54
CA TRP A 233 7.90 -16.13 -31.47
C TRP A 233 6.82 -15.08 -31.19
N GLN A 234 6.18 -14.51 -32.21
CA GLN A 234 5.06 -13.57 -32.05
C GLN A 234 3.87 -14.23 -31.36
N ARG A 235 3.53 -15.47 -31.73
CA ARG A 235 2.49 -16.29 -31.08
C ARG A 235 2.82 -16.54 -29.60
N ASP A 236 3.99 -17.09 -29.30
CA ASP A 236 4.44 -17.36 -27.92
C ASP A 236 4.50 -16.06 -27.08
N ARG A 237 4.83 -14.92 -27.70
CA ARG A 237 4.80 -13.60 -27.05
C ARG A 237 3.36 -13.19 -26.73
N ALA A 238 2.43 -13.29 -27.68
CA ALA A 238 1.02 -12.97 -27.47
C ALA A 238 0.36 -13.88 -26.42
N GLU A 239 0.69 -15.17 -26.37
CA GLU A 239 0.25 -16.11 -25.32
C GLU A 239 0.71 -15.63 -23.92
N ARG A 240 1.96 -15.18 -23.79
CA ARG A 240 2.50 -14.62 -22.53
C ARG A 240 1.85 -13.29 -22.15
N GLU A 241 1.66 -12.39 -23.12
CA GLU A 241 1.02 -11.08 -22.88
C GLU A 241 -0.43 -11.27 -22.42
N ARG A 242 -1.21 -12.17 -23.04
CA ARG A 242 -2.56 -12.54 -22.58
C ARG A 242 -2.58 -13.03 -21.13
N LEU A 243 -1.65 -13.91 -20.75
CA LEU A 243 -1.53 -14.37 -19.36
C LEU A 243 -1.20 -13.21 -18.41
N ILE A 244 -0.28 -12.32 -18.80
CA ILE A 244 0.10 -11.14 -18.00
C ILE A 244 -1.10 -10.21 -17.79
N PHE A 245 -1.90 -9.94 -18.82
CA PHE A 245 -3.09 -9.08 -18.71
C PHE A 245 -4.14 -9.68 -17.77
N LYS A 246 -4.52 -10.95 -17.94
CA LYS A 246 -5.43 -11.64 -17.02
C LYS A 246 -4.93 -11.57 -15.57
N GLN A 247 -3.64 -11.84 -15.36
CA GLN A 247 -3.03 -11.76 -14.04
C GLN A 247 -2.94 -10.33 -13.48
N ILE A 248 -2.96 -9.28 -14.31
CA ILE A 248 -3.09 -7.88 -13.87
C ILE A 248 -4.51 -7.62 -13.40
N GLU A 249 -5.54 -8.04 -14.16
CA GLU A 249 -6.95 -7.89 -13.81
C GLU A 249 -7.29 -8.56 -12.47
N ASP A 250 -6.89 -9.83 -12.28
CA ASP A 250 -7.04 -10.57 -11.01
C ASP A 250 -6.46 -9.78 -9.82
N ARG A 251 -5.28 -9.18 -10.01
CA ARG A 251 -4.60 -8.37 -8.98
C ARG A 251 -5.27 -7.01 -8.76
N GLN A 252 -5.89 -6.41 -9.78
CA GLN A 252 -6.62 -5.15 -9.62
C GLN A 252 -7.84 -5.31 -8.71
N LEU A 253 -8.58 -6.41 -8.84
CA LEU A 253 -9.71 -6.75 -7.98
C LEU A 253 -9.25 -6.93 -6.52
N LEU A 254 -8.24 -7.78 -6.27
CA LEU A 254 -7.69 -7.97 -4.93
C LEU A 254 -7.11 -6.67 -4.34
N HIS A 255 -6.48 -5.82 -5.16
CA HIS A 255 -6.02 -4.51 -4.73
C HIS A 255 -7.18 -3.54 -4.41
N ALA A 256 -8.33 -3.66 -5.06
CA ALA A 256 -9.51 -2.87 -4.72
C ALA A 256 -10.08 -3.29 -3.36
N GLU A 257 -10.25 -4.59 -3.13
CA GLU A 257 -10.69 -5.15 -1.85
C GLU A 257 -9.75 -4.74 -0.68
N ILE A 258 -8.43 -4.82 -0.89
CA ILE A 258 -7.43 -4.36 0.09
C ILE A 258 -7.49 -2.84 0.32
N ARG A 259 -7.80 -2.02 -0.70
CA ARG A 259 -7.96 -0.56 -0.53
C ARG A 259 -9.22 -0.25 0.27
N GLN A 260 -10.34 -0.91 -0.03
CA GLN A 260 -11.60 -0.73 0.69
C GLN A 260 -11.45 -1.11 2.17
N MET A 261 -10.93 -2.31 2.48
CA MET A 261 -10.71 -2.74 3.86
C MET A 261 -9.83 -1.76 4.64
N LYS A 262 -8.78 -1.21 4.01
CA LYS A 262 -7.93 -0.18 4.66
C LYS A 262 -8.68 1.13 4.94
N GLN A 263 -9.58 1.55 4.05
CA GLN A 263 -10.39 2.75 4.26
C GLN A 263 -11.43 2.53 5.37
N GLU A 264 -12.05 1.36 5.42
CA GLU A 264 -12.98 0.94 6.48
C GLU A 264 -12.27 0.86 7.84
N HIS A 265 -11.11 0.20 7.90
CA HIS A 265 -10.28 0.15 9.10
C HIS A 265 -9.85 1.55 9.57
N ALA A 266 -9.41 2.43 8.66
CA ALA A 266 -9.05 3.81 9.01
C ALA A 266 -10.25 4.62 9.53
N ARG A 267 -11.47 4.38 9.04
CA ARG A 267 -12.71 4.98 9.57
C ARG A 267 -13.03 4.44 10.96
N GLN A 268 -13.02 3.12 11.14
CA GLN A 268 -13.29 2.47 12.43
C GLN A 268 -12.30 2.88 13.52
N VAL A 269 -11.01 3.04 13.19
CA VAL A 269 -10.01 3.60 14.12
C VAL A 269 -10.34 5.07 14.45
N ALA A 270 -10.73 5.90 13.46
CA ALA A 270 -11.12 7.28 13.72
C ALA A 270 -12.48 7.43 14.45
N GLU A 271 -13.35 6.42 14.41
CA GLU A 271 -14.58 6.31 15.22
C GLU A 271 -14.23 5.93 16.66
N LEU A 272 -13.48 4.84 16.85
CA LEU A 272 -12.98 4.40 18.16
C LEU A 272 -12.26 5.53 18.92
N HIS A 273 -11.44 6.32 18.23
CA HIS A 273 -10.77 7.49 18.80
C HIS A 273 -11.74 8.58 19.31
N ARG A 274 -12.84 8.82 18.59
CA ARG A 274 -13.88 9.79 18.98
C ARG A 274 -14.72 9.25 20.13
N ASP A 275 -15.14 7.98 20.05
CA ASP A 275 -15.92 7.34 21.11
C ASP A 275 -15.13 7.28 22.43
N ILE A 276 -13.82 7.00 22.37
CA ILE A 276 -12.92 7.08 23.53
C ILE A 276 -12.82 8.53 24.02
N ALA A 277 -12.69 9.52 23.15
CA ALA A 277 -12.69 10.93 23.57
C ALA A 277 -13.97 11.31 24.33
N ASP A 278 -15.15 10.97 23.78
CA ASP A 278 -16.46 11.24 24.38
C ASP A 278 -16.62 10.52 25.74
N CYS A 279 -16.14 9.28 25.85
CA CYS A 279 -16.10 8.54 27.12
C CYS A 279 -15.15 9.17 28.16
N LEU A 280 -14.05 9.79 27.72
CA LEU A 280 -13.07 10.46 28.58
C LEU A 280 -13.46 11.90 28.98
N GLU A 281 -14.44 12.51 28.28
CA GLU A 281 -14.99 13.83 28.62
C GLU A 281 -16.23 13.75 29.53
N ARG A 282 -17.04 12.68 29.44
CA ARG A 282 -18.24 12.50 30.29
C ARG A 282 -17.85 12.13 31.73
N PRO A 283 -18.50 12.71 32.76
CA PRO A 283 -18.26 12.30 34.15
C PRO A 283 -18.81 10.90 34.42
N ALA A 284 -18.14 10.15 35.29
CA ALA A 284 -18.42 8.74 35.58
C ALA A 284 -19.82 8.45 36.18
N SER A 285 -20.61 9.48 36.51
CA SER A 285 -21.99 9.39 36.98
C SER A 285 -23.02 9.02 35.90
N HIS A 286 -22.66 9.09 34.61
CA HIS A 286 -23.48 8.55 33.52
C HIS A 286 -22.85 7.26 32.96
N SER A 287 -23.29 6.12 33.49
CA SER A 287 -23.03 4.81 32.90
C SER A 287 -23.71 4.71 31.53
N LEU A 288 -22.93 4.83 30.45
CA LEU A 288 -23.43 4.63 29.09
C LEU A 288 -23.82 3.17 28.85
N ASP A 289 -24.92 2.94 28.14
CA ASP A 289 -25.13 1.69 27.41
C ASP A 289 -24.16 1.66 26.21
N LEU A 290 -22.94 1.26 26.50
CA LEU A 290 -21.84 1.25 25.55
C LEU A 290 -22.09 0.18 24.45
N LYS A 291 -22.91 -0.85 24.71
CA LYS A 291 -23.38 -1.77 23.66
C LYS A 291 -24.25 -1.04 22.63
N GLY A 292 -25.15 -0.15 23.06
CA GLY A 292 -25.99 0.66 22.16
C GLY A 292 -25.25 1.78 21.41
N HIS A 293 -24.09 2.22 21.92
CA HIS A 293 -23.22 3.21 21.27
C HIS A 293 -22.30 2.54 20.24
N PHE A 294 -21.52 1.52 20.64
CA PHE A 294 -20.59 0.80 19.75
C PHE A 294 -21.28 -0.16 18.78
N GLY A 295 -22.47 -0.67 19.13
CA GLY A 295 -23.21 -1.64 18.32
C GLY A 295 -23.83 -1.08 17.03
N ARG A 296 -24.00 0.24 16.89
CA ARG A 296 -24.59 0.83 15.67
C ARG A 296 -23.63 0.94 14.49
N GLY A 297 -22.31 0.94 14.74
CA GLY A 297 -21.29 0.91 13.68
C GLY A 297 -20.96 -0.50 13.17
N HIS A 298 -21.23 -1.52 14.00
CA HIS A 298 -20.98 -2.92 13.70
C HIS A 298 -22.27 -3.68 13.42
N SER A 299 -22.87 -3.45 12.24
CA SER A 299 -23.46 -4.60 11.55
C SER A 299 -22.32 -5.61 11.34
N PRO A 300 -22.44 -6.86 11.81
CA PRO A 300 -21.61 -7.91 11.24
C PRO A 300 -21.88 -7.89 9.73
N VAL A 301 -20.83 -7.69 8.93
CA VAL A 301 -20.93 -8.00 7.51
C VAL A 301 -21.35 -9.45 7.46
N ASN A 302 -22.58 -9.68 6.98
CA ASN A 302 -23.14 -11.01 6.94
C ASN A 302 -22.24 -11.84 6.05
N ASP A 303 -21.40 -12.69 6.65
CA ASP A 303 -20.56 -13.68 5.95
C ASP A 303 -21.45 -14.86 5.52
N ASN A 304 -22.62 -14.52 4.97
CA ASN A 304 -23.37 -15.37 4.08
C ASN A 304 -22.47 -15.55 2.87
N GLY A 305 -21.72 -16.65 2.88
CA GLY A 305 -20.98 -17.12 1.74
C GLY A 305 -21.91 -17.09 0.54
N ARG A 306 -21.70 -16.11 -0.34
CA ARG A 306 -22.18 -16.20 -1.72
C ARG A 306 -21.32 -17.28 -2.37
N GLU A 307 -21.69 -18.53 -2.11
CA GLU A 307 -21.54 -19.60 -3.08
C GLU A 307 -21.96 -19.00 -4.41
N ARG A 308 -20.99 -18.85 -5.30
CA ARG A 308 -21.30 -18.52 -6.68
C ARG A 308 -22.05 -19.76 -7.17
N PRO A 309 -23.26 -19.63 -7.76
CA PRO A 309 -23.88 -20.78 -8.39
C PRO A 309 -22.88 -21.30 -9.43
N ASP A 310 -22.50 -22.57 -9.31
CA ASP A 310 -21.65 -23.21 -10.28
C ASP A 310 -22.30 -23.05 -11.64
N ARG A 311 -21.62 -22.36 -12.55
CA ARG A 311 -22.01 -22.38 -13.96
C ARG A 311 -21.61 -23.74 -14.48
N GLU A 312 -22.56 -24.67 -14.43
CA GLU A 312 -22.53 -25.88 -15.22
C GLU A 312 -22.17 -25.50 -16.65
N ILE A 313 -21.03 -26.00 -17.11
CA ILE A 313 -20.64 -25.89 -18.50
C ILE A 313 -21.40 -27.00 -19.22
N GLU A 314 -22.58 -26.66 -19.76
CA GLU A 314 -23.27 -27.52 -20.71
C GLU A 314 -22.34 -27.78 -21.90
N LEU A 315 -21.71 -28.96 -21.90
CA LEU A 315 -21.07 -29.52 -23.08
C LEU A 315 -22.18 -30.01 -24.01
N GLY A 316 -22.61 -29.12 -24.90
CA GLY A 316 -23.44 -29.47 -26.06
C GLY A 316 -22.77 -30.54 -26.92
N GLN A 317 -23.62 -31.43 -27.46
CA GLN A 317 -23.26 -32.64 -28.21
C GLN A 317 -22.57 -32.36 -29.56
#